data_AF-A0A2I1DMJ7-F1
#
_entry.id   AF-A0A2I1DMJ7-F1
#
_cell.length_a   1.000
_cell.length_b   1.000
_cell.length_c   1.000
_cell.angle_alpha   90.00
_cell.angle_beta   90.00
_cell.angle_gamma   90.00
#
_symmetry.space_group_name_H-M   'P 1'
#
loop_
_entity.id
_entity.type
_entity.pdbx_description
1 polymer ?
#
loop_
_entity_poly.entity_id
_entity_poly.type
_entity_poly.pdbx_seq_one_letter_code
_entity_poly.pdbx_strand_id
1 'polypeptide(L)'
;MAKSGAEESLPTIGVSGLRGRILRFYERFLDFIVVVLIFVMLLTLVASLVGVVWDVYETFLSFREEDAIQGLVSDVLSVFVLIELFRTFTDYLEFHRIRLRVLSEVAIVFVLRELFIGLYAHHLGPMDLIATAVLLAVLVGARVAAVKYAPQSPEKD
;
A
#
# COMPACT_ATOMS: atom_id res chain seq x y z
N MET A 1 -12.32 58.43 44.52
CA MET A 1 -11.33 58.28 43.42
C MET A 1 -10.83 56.83 43.47
N ALA A 2 -10.85 56.16 42.32
CA ALA A 2 -10.95 54.72 42.15
C ALA A 2 -9.72 53.88 42.58
N LYS A 3 -9.96 52.64 43.03
CA LYS A 3 -9.01 51.52 42.87
C LYS A 3 -9.69 50.45 42.01
N SER A 4 -9.18 50.34 40.79
CA SER A 4 -9.57 49.37 39.76
C SER A 4 -8.52 48.25 39.71
N GLY A 5 -8.98 47.04 39.37
CA GLY A 5 -8.13 46.01 38.78
C GLY A 5 -7.89 44.79 39.67
N ALA A 6 -8.90 43.94 39.81
CA ALA A 6 -8.71 42.55 40.22
C ALA A 6 -8.12 41.77 39.02
N GLU A 7 -6.90 41.27 39.16
CA GLU A 7 -6.34 40.27 38.24
C GLU A 7 -6.99 38.92 38.53
N GLU A 8 -7.98 38.59 37.72
CA GLU A 8 -8.64 37.29 37.66
C GLU A 8 -7.66 36.28 37.03
N SER A 9 -6.99 35.50 37.88
CA SER A 9 -6.11 34.41 37.44
C SER A 9 -6.95 33.22 37.01
N LEU A 10 -7.04 33.01 35.69
CA LEU A 10 -7.74 31.88 35.11
C LEU A 10 -7.03 30.56 35.45
N PRO A 11 -7.74 29.54 35.95
CA PRO A 11 -7.16 28.24 36.20
C PRO A 11 -6.89 27.54 34.86
N THR A 12 -5.62 27.24 34.57
CA THR A 12 -5.23 26.36 33.46
C THR A 12 -5.60 24.91 33.82
N ILE A 13 -6.87 24.57 33.58
CA ILE A 13 -7.42 23.23 33.82
C ILE A 13 -6.64 22.20 32.99
N GLY A 14 -6.28 21.08 33.63
CA GLY A 14 -5.37 20.03 33.17
C GLY A 14 -5.85 19.18 31.99
N VAL A 15 -5.99 19.78 30.81
CA VAL A 15 -6.34 19.08 29.55
C VAL A 15 -5.15 18.29 28.97
N SER A 16 -3.92 18.59 29.39
CA SER A 16 -2.70 17.92 28.89
C SER A 16 -2.59 16.45 29.32
N GLY A 17 -3.01 16.12 30.55
CA GLY A 17 -2.89 14.77 31.11
C GLY A 17 -3.83 13.74 30.47
N LEU A 18 -5.06 14.15 30.14
CA LEU A 18 -6.06 13.26 29.55
C LEU A 18 -5.78 13.00 28.07
N ARG A 19 -5.47 14.05 27.29
CA ARG A 19 -5.06 13.92 25.87
C ARG A 19 -3.83 13.02 25.73
N GLY A 20 -2.79 13.23 26.56
CA GLY A 20 -1.58 12.41 26.49
C GLY A 20 -1.81 10.94 26.87
N ARG A 21 -2.80 10.63 27.72
CA ARG A 21 -3.15 9.24 28.06
C ARG A 21 -3.90 8.55 26.92
N ILE A 22 -4.80 9.28 26.25
CA ILE A 22 -5.54 8.77 25.07
C ILE A 22 -4.60 8.53 23.90
N LEU A 23 -3.69 9.48 23.60
CA LEU A 23 -2.72 9.34 22.51
C LEU A 23 -1.79 8.14 22.70
N ARG A 24 -1.26 7.93 23.90
CA ARG A 24 -0.41 6.76 24.21
C ARG A 24 -1.15 5.43 24.10
N PHE A 25 -2.43 5.40 24.49
CA PHE A 25 -3.26 4.22 24.31
C PHE A 25 -3.50 3.94 22.81
N TYR A 26 -3.81 4.98 22.05
CA TYR A 26 -3.98 4.90 20.59
C TYR A 26 -2.71 4.40 19.89
N GLU A 27 -1.54 4.96 20.21
CA GLU A 27 -0.25 4.51 19.68
C GLU A 27 0.00 3.04 20.01
N ARG A 28 -0.18 2.63 21.28
CA ARG A 28 0.00 1.24 21.70
C ARG A 28 -0.96 0.28 20.98
N PHE A 29 -2.20 0.71 20.76
CA PHE A 29 -3.21 -0.09 20.08
C PHE A 29 -2.92 -0.20 18.58
N LEU A 30 -2.49 0.89 17.94
CA LEU A 30 -2.02 0.87 16.56
C LEU A 30 -0.82 -0.06 16.40
N ASP A 31 0.19 0.05 17.25
CA ASP A 31 1.36 -0.83 17.22
C ASP A 31 0.96 -2.30 17.31
N PHE A 32 0.01 -2.62 18.20
CA PHE A 32 -0.51 -3.98 18.31
C PHE A 32 -1.21 -4.44 17.02
N ILE A 33 -2.08 -3.62 16.43
CA ILE A 33 -2.72 -3.93 15.14
C ILE A 33 -1.68 -4.15 14.06
N VAL A 34 -0.68 -3.27 13.97
CA VAL A 34 0.39 -3.34 12.98
C VAL A 34 1.18 -4.63 13.11
N VAL A 35 1.55 -5.03 14.33
CA VAL A 35 2.27 -6.30 14.58
C VAL A 35 1.43 -7.49 14.14
N VAL A 36 0.14 -7.51 14.48
CA VAL A 36 -0.79 -8.57 14.07
C VAL A 36 -0.94 -8.60 12.54
N LEU A 37 -1.06 -7.43 11.90
CA LEU A 37 -1.18 -7.30 10.45
C LEU A 37 0.09 -7.83 9.75
N ILE A 38 1.28 -7.42 10.18
CA ILE A 38 2.55 -7.94 9.64
C ILE A 38 2.59 -9.47 9.77
N PHE A 39 2.20 -10.01 10.92
CA PHE A 39 2.20 -11.46 11.14
C PHE A 39 1.26 -12.19 10.19
N VAL A 40 0.02 -11.71 10.04
CA VAL A 40 -0.96 -12.27 9.10
C VAL A 40 -0.44 -12.18 7.66
N MET A 41 0.11 -11.04 7.26
CA MET A 41 0.64 -10.85 5.92
C MET A 41 1.84 -11.75 5.62
N LEU A 42 2.72 -11.98 6.60
CA LEU A 42 3.84 -12.91 6.44
C LEU A 42 3.33 -14.34 6.24
N LEU A 43 2.34 -14.76 7.03
CA LEU A 43 1.73 -16.08 6.89
C LEU A 43 1.05 -16.27 5.53
N THR A 44 0.28 -15.28 5.06
CA THR A 44 -0.37 -15.36 3.74
C THR A 44 0.66 -15.40 2.62
N LEU A 45 1.74 -14.64 2.74
CA LEU A 45 2.82 -14.66 1.76
C LEU A 45 3.50 -16.02 1.67
N VAL A 46 3.83 -16.62 2.81
CA VAL A 46 4.42 -17.97 2.86
C VAL A 46 3.45 -19.01 2.30
N ALA A 47 2.18 -18.97 2.71
CA ALA A 47 1.16 -19.90 2.21
C ALA A 47 0.99 -19.78 0.68
N SER A 48 0.93 -18.56 0.16
CA SER A 48 0.78 -18.30 -1.28
C SER A 48 2.01 -18.77 -2.06
N LEU A 49 3.22 -18.59 -1.52
CA LEU A 49 4.45 -19.08 -2.13
C LEU A 49 4.49 -20.61 -2.17
N VAL A 50 4.10 -21.27 -1.07
CA VAL A 50 4.01 -22.74 -1.01
C VAL A 50 2.97 -23.26 -2.02
N GLY A 51 1.82 -22.60 -2.12
CA GLY A 51 0.78 -22.91 -3.12
C GLY A 51 1.34 -22.90 -4.53
N VAL A 52 1.97 -21.80 -4.94
CA VAL A 52 2.57 -21.69 -6.29
C VAL A 52 3.63 -22.77 -6.54
N VAL A 53 4.47 -23.10 -5.55
CA VAL A 53 5.46 -24.19 -5.71
C VAL A 53 4.77 -25.54 -5.93
N TRP A 54 3.65 -25.78 -5.24
CA TRP A 54 2.83 -26.97 -5.43
C TRP A 54 2.19 -27.00 -6.82
N ASP A 55 1.62 -25.88 -7.27
CA ASP A 55 1.00 -25.74 -8.59
C ASP A 55 2.01 -25.95 -9.72
N VAL A 56 3.25 -25.43 -9.56
CA VAL A 56 4.37 -25.71 -10.48
C VAL A 56 4.64 -27.21 -10.56
N TYR A 57 4.70 -27.89 -9.41
CA TYR A 57 5.00 -29.32 -9.33
C TYR A 57 3.93 -30.17 -10.02
N GLU A 58 2.65 -29.87 -9.79
CA GLU A 58 1.54 -30.56 -10.45
C GLU A 58 1.52 -30.29 -11.96
N THR A 59 1.72 -29.04 -12.37
CA THR A 59 1.74 -28.64 -13.79
C THR A 59 2.91 -29.29 -14.55
N PHE A 60 4.07 -29.42 -13.90
CA PHE A 60 5.22 -30.14 -14.46
C PHE A 60 4.93 -31.64 -14.60
N LEU A 61 4.05 -32.24 -13.81
CA LEU A 61 3.70 -33.65 -14.00
C LEU A 61 2.66 -33.86 -15.11
N SER A 62 1.80 -32.87 -15.37
CA SER A 62 0.70 -32.95 -16.34
C SER A 62 1.06 -32.50 -17.76
N PHE A 63 2.15 -31.74 -17.96
CA PHE A 63 2.90 -31.41 -19.20
C PHE A 63 2.15 -31.12 -20.53
N ARG A 64 0.82 -31.12 -20.60
CA ARG A 64 0.10 -31.17 -21.89
C ARG A 64 -1.13 -30.29 -22.02
N GLU A 65 -1.50 -29.53 -20.99
CA GLU A 65 -2.69 -28.68 -21.02
C GLU A 65 -2.26 -27.21 -21.01
N GLU A 66 -2.57 -26.47 -22.09
CA GLU A 66 -2.33 -25.02 -22.19
C GLU A 66 -2.99 -24.28 -21.02
N ASP A 67 -4.15 -24.76 -20.58
CA ASP A 67 -4.90 -24.23 -19.43
C ASP A 67 -4.09 -24.32 -18.11
N ALA A 68 -3.28 -25.37 -17.93
CA ALA A 68 -2.44 -25.53 -16.73
C ALA A 68 -1.30 -24.49 -16.70
N ILE A 69 -0.73 -24.16 -17.87
CA ILE A 69 0.29 -23.12 -17.98
C ILE A 69 -0.32 -21.74 -17.71
N GLN A 70 -1.52 -21.48 -18.23
CA GLN A 70 -2.24 -20.22 -17.99
C GLN A 70 -2.56 -20.00 -16.51
N GLY A 71 -3.07 -21.03 -15.83
CA GLY A 71 -3.33 -20.99 -14.38
C GLY A 71 -2.06 -20.69 -13.60
N LEU A 72 -0.97 -21.41 -13.91
CA LEU A 72 0.31 -21.23 -13.24
C LEU A 72 0.86 -19.79 -13.36
N VAL A 73 0.78 -19.18 -14.55
CA VAL A 73 1.20 -17.79 -14.75
C VAL A 73 0.35 -16.84 -13.91
N SER A 74 -0.97 -17.05 -13.85
CA SER A 74 -1.88 -16.27 -13.02
C SER A 74 -1.53 -16.38 -11.52
N ASP A 75 -1.22 -17.58 -11.04
CA ASP A 75 -0.89 -17.82 -9.62
C ASP A 75 0.45 -17.17 -9.23
N VAL A 76 1.46 -17.27 -10.10
CA VAL A 76 2.74 -16.58 -9.92
C VAL A 76 2.55 -15.06 -9.91
N LEU A 77 1.77 -14.52 -10.85
CA LEU A 77 1.48 -13.09 -10.92
C LEU A 77 0.74 -12.62 -9.66
N SER A 78 -0.17 -13.45 -9.12
CA SER A 78 -0.92 -13.22 -7.88
C SER A 78 -0.01 -13.16 -6.65
N VAL A 79 0.94 -14.09 -6.51
CA VAL A 79 1.99 -14.01 -5.47
C VAL A 79 2.77 -12.71 -5.59
N PHE A 80 3.16 -12.33 -6.81
CA PHE A 80 3.92 -11.11 -7.01
C PHE A 80 3.05 -9.85 -6.72
N VAL A 81 1.69 -9.89 -6.84
CA VAL A 81 0.77 -8.86 -6.29
C VAL A 81 0.99 -8.74 -4.78
N LEU A 82 0.93 -9.89 -4.09
CA LEU A 82 0.94 -9.96 -2.64
C LEU A 82 2.26 -9.45 -2.06
N ILE A 83 3.38 -9.80 -2.69
CA ILE A 83 4.71 -9.28 -2.35
C ILE A 83 4.75 -7.75 -2.47
N GLU A 84 4.21 -7.19 -3.56
CA GLU A 84 4.25 -5.74 -3.79
C GLU A 84 3.39 -4.99 -2.77
N LEU A 85 2.20 -5.52 -2.45
CA LEU A 85 1.38 -4.99 -1.37
C LEU A 85 2.13 -5.04 -0.04
N PHE A 86 2.75 -6.18 0.27
CA PHE A 86 3.54 -6.33 1.50
C PHE A 86 4.68 -5.31 1.60
N ARG A 87 5.41 -5.10 0.50
CA ARG A 87 6.46 -4.08 0.43
C ARG A 87 5.89 -2.68 0.67
N THR A 88 4.77 -2.34 0.03
CA THR A 88 4.12 -1.02 0.19
C THR A 88 3.67 -0.77 1.63
N PHE A 89 3.11 -1.78 2.29
CA PHE A 89 2.74 -1.71 3.70
C PHE A 89 3.97 -1.58 4.60
N THR A 90 5.01 -2.38 4.35
CA THR A 90 6.26 -2.31 5.13
C THR A 90 6.94 -0.95 4.99
N ASP A 91 7.03 -0.41 3.78
CA ASP A 91 7.55 0.94 3.51
C ASP A 91 6.75 2.01 4.26
N TYR A 92 5.41 1.88 4.34
CA TYR A 92 4.58 2.78 5.13
C TYR A 92 4.91 2.71 6.62
N LEU A 93 5.10 1.51 7.16
CA LEU A 93 5.43 1.30 8.57
C LEU A 93 6.84 1.78 8.92
N GLU A 94 7.81 1.62 8.03
CA GLU A 94 9.18 2.09 8.24
C GLU A 94 9.25 3.62 8.24
N PHE A 95 8.69 4.26 7.21
CA PHE A 95 8.87 5.70 7.00
C PHE A 95 7.75 6.57 7.58
N HIS A 96 6.66 5.97 8.08
CA HIS A 96 5.45 6.64 8.60
C HIS A 96 4.84 7.68 7.63
N ARG A 97 5.29 7.68 6.37
CA ARG A 97 4.93 8.64 5.32
C ARG A 97 5.08 7.97 3.97
N ILE A 98 4.02 8.01 3.17
CA ILE A 98 4.09 7.57 1.78
C ILE A 98 4.43 8.77 0.92
N ARG A 99 5.60 8.74 0.26
CA ARG A 99 5.94 9.75 -0.76
C ARG A 99 5.06 9.53 -1.97
N LEU A 100 4.32 10.55 -2.43
CA LEU A 100 3.47 10.51 -3.64
C LEU A 100 4.20 9.95 -4.88
N ARG A 101 5.49 10.27 -4.99
CA ARG A 101 6.40 9.72 -6.01
C ARG A 101 6.49 8.19 -5.98
N VAL A 102 6.66 7.61 -4.80
CA VAL A 102 6.78 6.16 -4.62
C VAL A 102 5.41 5.50 -4.79
N LEU A 103 4.35 6.13 -4.25
CA LEU A 103 2.99 5.61 -4.37
C LEU A 103 2.53 5.47 -5.82
N SER A 104 2.83 6.46 -6.67
CA SER A 104 2.46 6.42 -8.09
C SER A 104 3.25 5.35 -8.86
N GLU A 105 4.52 5.11 -8.54
CA GLU A 105 5.31 4.04 -9.14
C GLU A 105 4.72 2.66 -8.79
N VAL A 106 4.47 2.43 -7.50
CA VAL A 106 3.85 1.20 -7.01
C VAL A 106 2.47 0.98 -7.63
N ALA A 107 1.63 2.02 -7.68
CA ALA A 107 0.29 1.93 -8.26
C ALA A 107 0.32 1.56 -9.75
N ILE A 108 1.27 2.12 -10.54
CA ILE A 108 1.42 1.75 -11.95
C ILE A 108 1.78 0.28 -12.08
N VAL A 109 2.76 -0.20 -11.30
CA VAL A 109 3.17 -1.62 -11.32
C VAL A 109 2.01 -2.53 -10.93
N PHE A 110 1.22 -2.14 -9.94
CA PHE A 110 0.04 -2.88 -9.50
C PHE A 110 -1.03 -2.98 -10.61
N VAL A 111 -1.36 -1.88 -11.27
CA VAL A 111 -2.36 -1.88 -12.36
C VAL A 111 -1.86 -2.66 -13.57
N LEU A 112 -0.58 -2.54 -13.93
CA LEU A 112 0.00 -3.35 -15.02
C LEU A 112 -0.06 -4.84 -14.72
N ARG A 113 0.12 -5.23 -13.47
CA ARG A 113 0.00 -6.61 -13.04
C ARG A 113 -1.43 -7.11 -13.12
N GLU A 114 -2.40 -6.35 -12.64
CA GLU A 114 -3.81 -6.72 -12.73
C GLU A 114 -4.23 -6.90 -14.21
N LEU A 115 -3.70 -6.04 -15.08
CA LEU A 115 -3.84 -6.19 -16.53
C LEU A 115 -3.26 -7.53 -17.02
N PHE A 116 -2.05 -7.90 -16.59
CA PHE A 116 -1.46 -9.19 -16.98
C PHE A 116 -2.26 -10.38 -16.46
N ILE A 117 -2.69 -10.37 -15.20
CA ILE A 117 -3.53 -11.44 -14.62
C ILE A 117 -4.81 -11.58 -15.42
N GLY A 118 -5.52 -10.47 -15.65
CA GLY A 118 -6.79 -10.49 -16.38
C GLY A 118 -6.66 -10.90 -17.85
N LEU A 119 -5.54 -10.55 -18.50
CA LEU A 119 -5.23 -10.98 -19.87
C LEU A 119 -4.90 -12.47 -19.92
N TYR A 120 -4.08 -12.96 -18.99
CA TYR A 120 -3.75 -14.39 -18.93
C TYR A 120 -4.97 -15.21 -18.57
N ALA A 121 -5.75 -14.82 -17.57
CA ALA A 121 -6.95 -15.54 -17.16
C ALA A 121 -8.14 -15.42 -18.13
N HIS A 122 -7.98 -14.70 -19.26
CA HIS A 122 -9.04 -14.47 -20.25
C HIS A 122 -10.33 -13.87 -19.65
N HIS A 123 -10.19 -13.06 -18.61
CA HIS A 123 -11.31 -12.48 -17.86
C HIS A 123 -11.58 -11.01 -18.17
N LEU A 124 -10.75 -10.35 -18.99
CA LEU A 124 -10.93 -8.94 -19.33
C LEU A 124 -11.84 -8.75 -20.53
N GLY A 125 -12.98 -8.09 -20.31
CA GLY A 125 -13.81 -7.58 -21.39
C GLY A 125 -13.17 -6.35 -22.06
N PRO A 126 -13.68 -5.94 -23.25
CA PRO A 126 -13.19 -4.74 -23.94
C PRO A 126 -13.30 -3.46 -23.09
N MET A 127 -14.34 -3.37 -22.26
CA MET A 127 -14.54 -2.23 -21.36
C MET A 127 -13.54 -2.21 -20.22
N ASP A 128 -13.20 -3.38 -19.64
CA ASP A 128 -12.19 -3.49 -18.58
C ASP A 128 -10.81 -3.10 -19.10
N LEU A 129 -10.50 -3.47 -20.34
CA LEU A 129 -9.26 -3.11 -21.00
C LEU A 129 -9.14 -1.60 -21.21
N ILE A 130 -10.21 -0.95 -21.68
CA ILE A 130 -10.26 0.51 -21.86
C ILE A 130 -10.16 1.22 -20.50
N ALA A 131 -10.90 0.75 -19.49
CA ALA A 131 -10.87 1.32 -18.15
C ALA A 131 -9.46 1.23 -17.54
N THR A 132 -8.80 0.07 -17.68
CA THR A 132 -7.44 -0.16 -17.21
C THR A 132 -6.43 0.72 -17.95
N ALA A 133 -6.59 0.90 -19.27
CA ALA A 133 -5.76 1.79 -20.07
C ALA A 133 -5.91 3.27 -19.65
N VAL A 134 -7.15 3.73 -19.41
CA VAL A 134 -7.41 5.08 -18.91
C VAL A 134 -6.82 5.28 -17.51
N LEU A 135 -6.98 4.31 -16.62
CA LEU A 135 -6.39 4.34 -15.28
C LEU A 135 -4.85 4.44 -15.36
N LEU A 136 -4.22 3.62 -16.20
CA LEU A 136 -2.77 3.68 -16.43
C LEU A 136 -2.34 5.05 -16.96
N ALA A 137 -3.07 5.62 -17.93
CA ALA A 137 -2.77 6.95 -18.47
C ALA A 137 -2.83 8.03 -17.38
N VAL A 138 -3.83 7.97 -16.50
CA VAL A 138 -3.96 8.90 -15.36
C VAL A 138 -2.81 8.73 -14.37
N LEU A 139 -2.44 7.48 -14.01
CA LEU A 139 -1.35 7.22 -13.07
C LEU A 139 0.01 7.67 -13.62
N VAL A 140 0.29 7.40 -14.90
CA VAL A 140 1.51 7.87 -15.58
C VAL A 140 1.52 9.40 -15.65
N GLY A 141 0.39 10.02 -15.99
CA GLY A 141 0.26 11.49 -15.98
C GLY A 141 0.52 12.09 -14.60
N ALA A 142 -0.06 11.51 -13.54
CA ALA A 142 0.18 11.91 -12.16
C ALA A 142 1.65 11.73 -11.77
N ARG A 143 2.30 10.64 -12.19
CA ARG A 143 3.73 10.40 -11.95
C ARG A 143 4.58 11.49 -12.59
N VAL A 144 4.34 11.80 -13.87
CA VAL A 144 5.06 12.85 -14.61
C VAL A 144 4.88 14.21 -13.93
N ALA A 145 3.65 14.55 -13.53
CA ALA A 145 3.37 15.78 -12.79
C ALA A 145 4.13 15.82 -11.46
N ALA A 146 4.11 14.74 -10.68
CA ALA A 146 4.81 14.65 -9.40
C ALA A 146 6.34 14.75 -9.55
N VAL A 147 6.92 14.34 -10.68
CA VAL A 147 8.34 14.58 -10.99
C VAL A 147 8.58 16.04 -11.31
N LYS A 148 7.80 16.59 -12.25
CA LYS A 148 8.03 17.91 -12.85
C LYS A 148 7.78 19.07 -11.89
N TYR A 149 6.79 18.93 -11.00
CA TYR A 149 6.38 19.97 -10.06
C TYR A 149 6.88 19.73 -8.64
N ALA A 150 7.84 18.82 -8.43
CA ALA A 150 8.45 18.63 -7.12
C ALA A 150 9.20 19.92 -6.71
N PRO A 151 8.93 20.50 -5.53
CA PRO A 151 9.63 21.69 -5.07
C PRO A 151 11.13 21.43 -4.99
N GLN A 152 11.93 22.18 -5.75
CA GLN A 152 13.38 22.24 -5.56
C GLN A 152 13.62 22.99 -4.26
N SER A 153 14.23 22.33 -3.28
CA SER A 153 14.69 23.00 -2.07
C SER A 153 15.70 24.09 -2.47
N PRO A 154 15.49 25.36 -2.10
CA PRO A 154 16.52 26.37 -2.29
C PRO A 154 17.65 26.05 -1.32
N GLU A 155 18.70 25.43 -1.84
CA GLU A 155 19.99 25.36 -1.19
C GLU A 155 20.48 26.80 -1.05
N LYS A 156 20.63 27.24 0.20
CA LYS A 156 21.18 28.55 0.54
C LYS A 156 22.69 28.44 0.45
N ASP A 157 23.25 28.94 -0.63
CA ASP A 157 24.65 29.41 -0.68
C ASP A 157 24.77 30.78 0.01
#